data_AF-A0AAV9TFX3-F1
#
_entry.id   AF-A0AAV9TFX3-F1
#
_cell.length_a   1.000
_cell.length_b   1.000
_cell.length_c   1.000
_cell.angle_alpha   90.00
_cell.angle_beta   90.00
_cell.angle_gamma   90.00
#
_symmetry.space_group_name_H-M   'P 1'
#
loop_
_entity.id
_entity.type
_entity.pdbx_description
1 polymer ?
#
loop_
_entity_poly.entity_id
_entity_poly.type
_entity_poly.pdbx_seq_one_letter_code
_entity_poly.pdbx_strand_id
1 'polypeptide(L)'
;MGDQPGPQLAEYLRQTLTAERIAVQGIEYAAALLDNACVNNQLCRPSEVTSAERQIRQYMDKCPEAVVVAAGYSQGAAMLSSVISNANRLEKKYKDRITAVVTFGNTMQLYNKNTIPNFPPDLVQMFCNKLDPVCQIGVPLGAALRGHRDYRKSAKPAAEFLIKKLAAAKGWPSVPVIADIDPSKFASMGLNFRNIFRGAPKGTSDAFNDAEKLGSLREPRLVNVYGRGGARVDFLGVAVDGVADVLERGGKGGDYKEMRLDEGEFWTKAEVCNGQKKGKDRIGYFRAESSKGKKMEVGKRTNQCQKYVAEKGGYFVGLYGEAGSEIDSLGLIEHVGS
;
A
#
# COMPACT_ATOMS: atom_id res chain seq x y z
N MET A 1 -2.39 -9.30 6.65
CA MET A 1 -1.94 -8.83 5.31
C MET A 1 -0.68 -8.01 5.53
N GLY A 2 0.35 -8.14 4.69
CA GLY A 2 1.60 -7.35 4.83
C GLY A 2 1.46 -5.93 4.30
N ASP A 3 2.55 -5.15 4.31
CA ASP A 3 2.53 -3.70 3.98
C ASP A 3 2.36 -3.37 2.49
N GLN A 4 2.82 -4.26 1.61
CA GLN A 4 2.71 -4.10 0.15
C GLN A 4 2.90 -5.43 -0.59
N PRO A 5 2.43 -5.54 -1.83
CA PRO A 5 1.44 -4.66 -2.49
C PRO A 5 -0.02 -4.98 -2.10
N GLY A 6 -0.21 -5.87 -1.12
CA GLY A 6 -1.52 -6.38 -0.71
C GLY A 6 -2.56 -5.30 -0.34
N PRO A 7 -2.24 -4.35 0.56
CA PRO A 7 -3.16 -3.28 0.94
C PRO A 7 -3.57 -2.41 -0.24
N GLN A 8 -2.62 -2.04 -1.11
CA GLN A 8 -2.90 -1.21 -2.28
C GLN A 8 -3.80 -1.94 -3.29
N LEU A 9 -3.56 -3.24 -3.51
CA LEU A 9 -4.44 -4.06 -4.34
C LEU A 9 -5.85 -4.16 -3.75
N ALA A 10 -5.95 -4.41 -2.44
CA ALA A 10 -7.22 -4.49 -1.73
C ALA A 10 -8.01 -3.18 -1.86
N GLU A 11 -7.33 -2.05 -1.80
CA GLU A 11 -7.96 -0.73 -1.92
C GLU A 11 -8.57 -0.53 -3.31
N TYR A 12 -7.82 -0.81 -4.39
CA TYR A 12 -8.38 -0.74 -5.75
C TYR A 12 -9.62 -1.64 -5.91
N LEU A 13 -9.56 -2.87 -5.38
CA LEU A 13 -10.70 -3.79 -5.47
C LEU A 13 -11.92 -3.29 -4.67
N ARG A 14 -11.72 -2.79 -3.44
CA ARG A 14 -12.80 -2.22 -2.62
C ARG A 14 -13.35 -0.94 -3.23
N GLN A 15 -12.51 -0.11 -3.82
CA GLN A 15 -12.94 1.10 -4.51
C GLN A 15 -13.88 0.75 -5.67
N THR A 16 -13.55 -0.28 -6.44
CA THR A 16 -14.34 -0.67 -7.61
C THR A 16 -15.58 -1.47 -7.24
N LEU A 17 -15.51 -2.35 -6.24
CA LEU A 17 -16.59 -3.28 -5.91
C LEU A 17 -17.47 -2.85 -4.75
N THR A 18 -17.02 -1.89 -3.94
CA THR A 18 -17.52 -1.55 -2.59
C THR A 18 -17.19 -2.61 -1.53
N ALA A 19 -17.03 -2.18 -0.27
CA ALA A 19 -16.69 -3.06 0.85
C ALA A 19 -17.77 -4.13 1.15
N GLU A 20 -19.01 -3.89 0.73
CA GLU A 20 -20.13 -4.82 0.90
C GLU A 20 -20.05 -6.01 -0.07
N ARG A 21 -19.38 -5.85 -1.22
CA ARG A 21 -19.30 -6.88 -2.27
C ARG A 21 -17.98 -7.63 -2.30
N ILE A 22 -16.98 -7.19 -1.54
CA ILE A 22 -15.69 -7.88 -1.43
C ILE A 22 -15.20 -7.97 0.01
N ALA A 23 -14.97 -9.20 0.45
CA ALA A 23 -14.17 -9.49 1.63
C ALA A 23 -12.70 -9.67 1.23
N VAL A 24 -11.78 -9.05 1.99
CA VAL A 24 -10.34 -9.18 1.77
C VAL A 24 -9.72 -9.80 3.02
N GLN A 25 -8.98 -10.88 2.84
CA GLN A 25 -8.39 -11.63 3.94
C GLN A 25 -6.91 -11.93 3.67
N GLY A 26 -6.07 -11.67 4.67
CA GLY A 26 -4.67 -12.08 4.65
C GLY A 26 -4.50 -13.53 5.09
N ILE A 27 -3.50 -14.22 4.54
CA ILE A 27 -3.03 -15.51 5.04
C ILE A 27 -1.93 -15.25 6.08
N GLU A 28 -2.11 -15.81 7.27
CA GLU A 28 -1.12 -15.71 8.35
C GLU A 28 -0.04 -16.79 8.20
N TYR A 29 1.22 -16.36 8.10
CA TYR A 29 2.40 -17.24 8.13
C TYR A 29 3.62 -16.42 8.61
N ALA A 30 4.64 -17.10 9.14
CA ALA A 30 5.76 -16.44 9.84
C ALA A 30 6.68 -15.59 8.95
N ALA A 31 6.54 -15.66 7.61
CA ALA A 31 7.27 -14.87 6.61
C ALA A 31 8.78 -14.72 6.89
N ALA A 32 9.43 -15.77 7.42
CA ALA A 32 10.82 -15.73 7.84
C ALA A 32 11.75 -15.70 6.63
N LEU A 33 12.42 -14.55 6.40
CA LEU A 33 13.29 -14.32 5.24
C LEU A 33 14.58 -15.15 5.19
N LEU A 34 15.02 -15.74 6.30
CA LEU A 34 16.39 -16.27 6.43
C LEU A 34 16.53 -17.79 6.63
N ASP A 35 15.48 -18.51 7.03
CA ASP A 35 15.58 -19.97 7.18
C ASP A 35 14.63 -20.69 6.22
N ASN A 36 15.13 -21.14 5.06
CA ASN A 36 14.46 -22.08 4.15
C ASN A 36 13.16 -21.57 3.45
N ALA A 37 13.06 -20.28 3.16
CA ALA A 37 11.88 -19.66 2.52
C ALA A 37 11.81 -19.89 1.00
N CYS A 38 11.09 -20.93 0.54
CA CYS A 38 10.73 -21.18 -0.88
C CYS A 38 11.86 -20.89 -1.90
N VAL A 39 13.06 -21.40 -1.61
CA VAL A 39 14.33 -21.00 -2.26
C VAL A 39 14.59 -21.80 -3.56
N ASN A 40 13.86 -22.90 -3.78
CA ASN A 40 13.95 -23.72 -4.98
C ASN A 40 12.59 -24.35 -5.32
N ASN A 41 12.46 -24.94 -6.51
CA ASN A 41 11.17 -25.33 -7.12
C ASN A 41 10.32 -26.35 -6.32
N GLN A 42 10.78 -26.82 -5.15
CA GLN A 42 10.15 -27.90 -4.38
C GLN A 42 9.94 -27.63 -2.88
N LEU A 43 10.44 -26.53 -2.30
CA LEU A 43 10.55 -26.44 -0.83
C LEU A 43 10.05 -25.10 -0.27
N CYS A 44 8.76 -24.84 -0.41
CA CYS A 44 8.10 -24.06 0.64
C CYS A 44 7.98 -24.95 1.90
N ARG A 45 8.20 -24.40 3.09
CA ARG A 45 8.11 -25.17 4.35
C ARG A 45 6.76 -25.89 4.41
N PRO A 46 6.71 -27.24 4.50
CA PRO A 46 5.46 -27.99 4.39
C PRO A 46 4.39 -27.54 5.40
N SER A 47 4.78 -27.14 6.60
CA SER A 47 3.88 -26.63 7.64
C SER A 47 3.24 -25.29 7.25
N GLU A 48 3.99 -24.37 6.64
CA GLU A 48 3.48 -23.08 6.18
C GLU A 48 2.51 -23.25 5.00
N VAL A 49 2.87 -24.09 4.03
CA VAL A 49 1.98 -24.42 2.90
C VAL A 49 0.69 -25.04 3.41
N THR A 50 0.77 -25.96 4.37
CA THR A 50 -0.39 -26.62 4.98
C THR A 50 -1.24 -25.64 5.80
N SER A 51 -0.62 -24.68 6.49
CA SER A 51 -1.34 -23.61 7.19
C SER A 51 -2.09 -22.70 6.22
N ALA A 52 -1.44 -22.27 5.14
CA ALA A 52 -2.05 -21.44 4.11
C ALA A 52 -3.20 -22.16 3.40
N GLU A 53 -3.00 -23.43 3.05
CA GLU A 53 -4.04 -24.30 2.51
C GLU A 53 -5.27 -24.37 3.43
N ARG A 54 -5.06 -24.63 4.73
CA ARG A 54 -6.13 -24.70 5.72
C ARG A 54 -6.90 -23.39 5.82
N GLN A 55 -6.19 -22.27 5.88
CA GLN A 55 -6.80 -20.94 5.96
C GLN A 55 -7.61 -20.62 4.70
N ILE A 56 -7.07 -20.89 3.50
CA ILE A 56 -7.78 -20.69 2.23
C ILE A 56 -9.09 -21.48 2.24
N ARG A 57 -9.04 -22.78 2.56
CA ARG A 57 -10.24 -23.63 2.64
C ARG A 57 -11.23 -23.07 3.67
N GLN A 58 -10.78 -22.73 4.87
CA GLN A 58 -11.61 -22.17 5.94
C GLN A 58 -12.33 -20.88 5.50
N TYR A 59 -11.66 -19.96 4.80
CA TYR A 59 -12.29 -18.73 4.32
C TYR A 59 -13.28 -19.01 3.18
N MET A 60 -12.96 -19.95 2.29
CA MET A 60 -13.86 -20.35 1.21
C MET A 60 -15.10 -21.09 1.73
N ASP A 61 -14.97 -21.85 2.81
CA ASP A 61 -16.06 -22.57 3.46
C ASP A 61 -16.99 -21.62 4.22
N LYS A 62 -16.48 -20.51 4.78
CA LYS A 62 -17.30 -19.47 5.41
C LYS A 62 -18.22 -18.74 4.40
N CYS A 63 -17.82 -18.68 3.14
CA CYS A 63 -18.55 -17.99 2.08
C CYS A 63 -18.72 -18.92 0.88
N PRO A 64 -19.55 -19.97 0.95
CA PRO A 64 -19.59 -21.04 -0.06
C PRO A 64 -19.97 -20.56 -1.47
N GLU A 65 -20.78 -19.50 -1.56
CA GLU A 65 -21.24 -18.91 -2.82
C GLU A 65 -20.30 -17.84 -3.40
N ALA A 66 -19.27 -17.45 -2.65
CA ALA A 66 -18.34 -16.43 -3.10
C ALA A 66 -17.43 -16.97 -4.22
N VAL A 67 -17.28 -16.16 -5.27
CA VAL A 67 -16.14 -16.30 -6.19
C VAL A 67 -14.89 -15.75 -5.54
N VAL A 68 -13.75 -16.32 -5.87
CA VAL A 68 -12.48 -16.02 -5.22
C VAL A 68 -11.50 -15.46 -6.24
N VAL A 69 -10.84 -14.38 -5.87
CA VAL A 69 -9.59 -13.97 -6.50
C VAL A 69 -8.48 -14.12 -5.48
N ALA A 70 -7.28 -14.49 -5.94
CA ALA A 70 -6.14 -14.71 -5.05
C ALA A 70 -4.95 -13.85 -5.47
N ALA A 71 -4.18 -13.41 -4.48
CA ALA A 71 -2.98 -12.60 -4.68
C ALA A 71 -1.84 -13.06 -3.77
N GLY A 72 -0.61 -13.01 -4.27
CA GLY A 72 0.58 -13.33 -3.46
C GLY A 72 1.79 -12.50 -3.87
N TYR A 73 2.68 -12.22 -2.92
CA TYR A 73 3.92 -11.47 -3.15
C TYR A 73 5.13 -12.24 -2.63
N SER A 74 6.23 -12.26 -3.40
CA SER A 74 7.49 -12.88 -3.03
C SER A 74 7.29 -14.36 -2.62
N GLN A 75 7.70 -14.74 -1.40
CA GLN A 75 7.45 -16.07 -0.83
C GLN A 75 5.95 -16.42 -0.81
N GLY A 76 5.07 -15.46 -0.49
CA GLY A 76 3.63 -15.67 -0.46
C GLY A 76 3.05 -16.01 -1.85
N ALA A 77 3.66 -15.50 -2.92
CA ALA A 77 3.31 -15.88 -4.29
C ALA A 77 3.68 -17.33 -4.61
N ALA A 78 4.87 -17.78 -4.18
CA ALA A 78 5.30 -19.15 -4.35
C ALA A 78 4.43 -20.13 -3.56
N MET A 79 4.11 -19.76 -2.31
CA MET A 79 3.20 -20.53 -1.45
C MET A 79 1.81 -20.66 -2.09
N LEU A 80 1.23 -19.54 -2.55
CA LEU A 80 -0.06 -19.56 -3.24
C LEU A 80 -0.03 -20.43 -4.51
N SER A 81 1.03 -20.33 -5.31
CA SER A 81 1.24 -21.16 -6.50
C SER A 81 1.34 -22.65 -6.14
N SER A 82 1.98 -22.99 -5.02
CA SER A 82 2.12 -24.36 -4.54
C SER A 82 0.79 -24.96 -4.07
N VAL A 83 -0.01 -24.19 -3.32
CA VAL A 83 -1.35 -24.62 -2.86
C VAL A 83 -2.27 -24.85 -4.07
N ILE A 84 -2.32 -23.89 -5.00
CA ILE A 84 -3.20 -23.97 -6.17
C ILE A 84 -2.77 -25.08 -7.14
N SER A 85 -1.46 -25.33 -7.28
CA SER A 85 -0.98 -26.32 -8.26
C SER A 85 -1.24 -27.77 -7.88
N ASN A 86 -1.41 -28.08 -6.60
CA ASN A 86 -1.56 -29.44 -6.11
C ASN A 86 -3.03 -29.79 -5.81
N ALA A 87 -3.60 -30.76 -6.54
CA ALA A 87 -4.99 -31.19 -6.35
C ALA A 87 -5.25 -31.88 -4.99
N ASN A 88 -4.21 -32.48 -4.38
CA ASN A 88 -4.32 -33.06 -3.03
C ASN A 88 -4.29 -31.97 -1.94
N ARG A 89 -3.88 -30.74 -2.27
CA ARG A 89 -3.87 -29.58 -1.36
C ARG A 89 -5.09 -28.69 -1.54
N LEU A 90 -5.50 -28.43 -2.77
CA LEU A 90 -6.71 -27.66 -3.02
C LEU A 90 -7.63 -28.48 -3.91
N GLU A 91 -8.69 -29.03 -3.34
CA GLU A 91 -9.65 -29.85 -4.09
C GLU A 91 -10.31 -29.05 -5.22
N LYS A 92 -10.76 -29.75 -6.27
CA LYS A 92 -11.39 -29.15 -7.45
C LYS A 92 -12.52 -28.18 -7.08
N LYS A 93 -13.36 -28.52 -6.08
CA LYS A 93 -14.47 -27.67 -5.60
C LYS A 93 -14.03 -26.29 -5.12
N TYR A 94 -12.79 -26.16 -4.62
CA TYR A 94 -12.21 -24.87 -4.25
C TYR A 94 -11.54 -24.21 -5.45
N LYS A 95 -10.74 -24.96 -6.22
CA LYS A 95 -10.03 -24.43 -7.40
C LYS A 95 -10.98 -23.80 -8.42
N ASP A 96 -12.12 -24.45 -8.70
CA ASP A 96 -13.11 -23.98 -9.67
C ASP A 96 -13.72 -22.63 -9.29
N ARG A 97 -13.68 -22.25 -7.99
CA ARG A 97 -14.17 -20.96 -7.50
C ARG A 97 -13.14 -19.84 -7.62
N ILE A 98 -11.88 -20.16 -7.92
CA ILE A 98 -10.82 -19.16 -8.12
C ILE A 98 -10.90 -18.65 -9.56
N THR A 99 -11.41 -17.43 -9.74
CA THR A 99 -11.61 -16.82 -11.06
C THR A 99 -10.39 -16.12 -11.60
N ALA A 100 -9.44 -15.74 -10.74
CA ALA A 100 -8.16 -15.18 -11.16
C ALA A 100 -7.11 -15.22 -10.04
N VAL A 101 -5.85 -15.29 -10.43
CA VAL A 101 -4.69 -15.24 -9.53
C VAL A 101 -3.71 -14.20 -10.03
N VAL A 102 -3.31 -13.26 -9.16
CA VAL A 102 -2.20 -12.34 -9.42
C VAL A 102 -1.03 -12.66 -8.52
N THR A 103 0.19 -12.53 -9.03
CA THR A 103 1.39 -12.63 -8.19
C THR A 103 2.36 -11.51 -8.47
N PHE A 104 3.15 -11.15 -7.46
CA PHE A 104 4.16 -10.09 -7.52
C PHE A 104 5.51 -10.64 -7.11
N GLY A 105 6.55 -10.45 -7.91
CA GLY A 105 7.90 -10.92 -7.60
C GLY A 105 7.96 -12.41 -7.29
N ASN A 106 7.18 -13.23 -8.00
CA ASN A 106 7.01 -14.64 -7.64
C ASN A 106 8.31 -15.41 -7.87
N THR A 107 8.86 -16.05 -6.83
CA THR A 107 10.11 -16.83 -6.91
C THR A 107 9.98 -18.04 -7.85
N MET A 108 8.75 -18.49 -8.11
CA MET A 108 8.45 -19.59 -9.01
C MET A 108 8.18 -19.17 -10.46
N GLN A 109 8.15 -17.87 -10.75
CA GLN A 109 7.72 -17.34 -12.04
C GLN A 109 8.58 -17.84 -13.21
N LEU A 110 9.91 -17.79 -13.05
CA LEU A 110 10.86 -18.28 -14.05
C LEU A 110 10.69 -19.78 -14.31
N TYR A 111 10.62 -20.58 -13.24
CA TYR A 111 10.52 -22.03 -13.31
C TYR A 111 9.19 -22.51 -13.88
N ASN A 112 8.09 -21.84 -13.53
CA ASN A 112 6.75 -22.17 -14.01
C ASN A 112 6.37 -21.42 -15.30
N LYS A 113 7.32 -20.74 -15.95
CA LYS A 113 7.12 -20.02 -17.23
C LYS A 113 5.90 -19.07 -17.21
N ASN A 114 5.80 -18.25 -16.16
CA ASN A 114 4.68 -17.32 -15.94
C ASN A 114 3.30 -17.96 -15.75
N THR A 115 3.24 -19.24 -15.33
CA THR A 115 1.98 -19.95 -15.07
C THR A 115 1.93 -20.53 -13.66
N ILE A 116 0.75 -20.99 -13.25
CA ILE A 116 0.60 -21.88 -12.10
C ILE A 116 0.27 -23.26 -12.65
N PRO A 117 1.07 -24.31 -12.38
CA PRO A 117 0.78 -25.65 -12.88
C PRO A 117 -0.62 -26.11 -12.46
N ASN A 118 -1.32 -26.86 -13.32
CA ASN A 118 -2.68 -27.34 -13.08
C ASN A 118 -3.73 -26.24 -12.77
N PHE A 119 -3.52 -25.03 -13.30
CA PHE A 119 -4.47 -23.93 -13.23
C PHE A 119 -4.51 -23.20 -14.59
N PRO A 120 -5.68 -22.71 -15.05
CA PRO A 120 -5.79 -22.11 -16.38
C PRO A 120 -4.84 -20.90 -16.55
N PRO A 121 -3.97 -20.88 -17.57
CA PRO A 121 -2.93 -19.86 -17.69
C PRO A 121 -3.51 -18.47 -17.97
N ASP A 122 -4.66 -18.37 -18.63
CA ASP A 122 -5.31 -17.10 -18.91
C ASP A 122 -5.87 -16.44 -17.64
N LEU A 123 -6.10 -17.20 -16.57
CA LEU A 123 -6.56 -16.71 -15.26
C LEU A 123 -5.41 -16.28 -14.35
N VAL A 124 -4.16 -16.34 -14.82
CA VAL A 124 -2.97 -15.99 -14.04
C VAL A 124 -2.30 -14.75 -14.63
N GLN A 125 -1.95 -13.80 -13.77
CA GLN A 125 -1.09 -12.68 -14.12
C GLN A 125 0.06 -12.56 -13.12
N MET A 126 1.30 -12.72 -13.60
CA MET A 126 2.50 -12.59 -12.76
C MET A 126 3.23 -11.27 -13.08
N PHE A 127 3.33 -10.39 -12.09
CA PHE A 127 4.04 -9.11 -12.18
C PHE A 127 5.48 -9.28 -11.69
N CYS A 128 6.44 -8.95 -12.55
CA CYS A 128 7.86 -8.98 -12.24
C CYS A 128 8.50 -7.66 -12.65
N ASN A 129 9.02 -6.90 -11.69
CA ASN A 129 9.69 -5.63 -11.98
C ASN A 129 10.95 -5.86 -12.81
N LYS A 130 11.31 -4.87 -13.64
CA LYS A 130 12.48 -4.95 -14.55
C LYS A 130 13.80 -5.25 -13.81
N LEU A 131 13.94 -4.78 -12.58
CA LEU A 131 15.14 -4.95 -11.76
C LEU A 131 14.95 -5.97 -10.62
N ASP A 132 13.92 -6.82 -10.70
CA ASP A 132 13.69 -7.87 -9.71
C ASP A 132 14.39 -9.18 -10.12
N PRO A 133 15.56 -9.50 -9.55
CA PRO A 133 16.26 -10.74 -9.88
C PRO A 133 15.55 -12.02 -9.41
N VAL A 134 14.59 -11.92 -8.48
CA VAL A 134 13.92 -13.10 -7.91
C VAL A 134 13.08 -13.78 -8.97
N CYS A 135 12.25 -13.02 -9.68
CA CYS A 135 11.39 -13.54 -10.73
C CYS A 135 12.04 -13.52 -12.12
N GLN A 136 13.03 -12.64 -12.36
CA GLN A 136 13.74 -12.59 -13.66
C GLN A 136 14.75 -13.73 -13.83
N ILE A 137 15.57 -13.98 -12.80
CA ILE A 137 16.72 -14.90 -12.90
C ILE A 137 16.74 -15.96 -11.80
N GLY A 138 15.71 -16.02 -10.93
CA GLY A 138 15.58 -17.05 -9.92
C GLY A 138 16.58 -16.95 -8.77
N VAL A 139 17.10 -15.74 -8.48
CA VAL A 139 18.11 -15.54 -7.42
C VAL A 139 17.43 -15.09 -6.11
N PRO A 140 17.32 -15.95 -5.08
CA PRO A 140 16.54 -15.65 -3.88
C PRO A 140 17.13 -14.54 -3.01
N LEU A 141 18.48 -14.43 -2.94
CA LEU A 141 19.17 -13.29 -2.30
C LEU A 141 18.82 -11.94 -2.95
N GLY A 142 18.30 -11.99 -4.17
CA GLY A 142 17.77 -10.86 -4.89
C GLY A 142 16.58 -10.16 -4.24
N ALA A 143 15.92 -10.80 -3.26
CA ALA A 143 14.81 -10.21 -2.50
C ALA A 143 15.22 -8.96 -1.69
N ALA A 144 16.51 -8.81 -1.39
CA ALA A 144 17.04 -7.61 -0.74
C ALA A 144 17.17 -6.41 -1.68
N LEU A 145 17.10 -6.61 -3.00
CA LEU A 145 17.29 -5.54 -3.98
C LEU A 145 16.04 -4.68 -4.14
N ARG A 146 16.24 -3.41 -4.51
CA ARG A 146 15.17 -2.42 -4.71
C ARG A 146 14.08 -2.89 -5.68
N GLY A 147 14.45 -3.61 -6.74
CA GLY A 147 13.48 -4.09 -7.72
C GLY A 147 12.48 -5.10 -7.17
N HIS A 148 12.86 -5.89 -6.16
CA HIS A 148 11.96 -6.84 -5.51
C HIS A 148 11.10 -6.21 -4.41
N ARG A 149 11.55 -5.10 -3.83
CA ARG A 149 10.97 -4.51 -2.62
C ARG A 149 9.83 -3.53 -2.85
N ASP A 150 9.46 -3.23 -4.10
CA ASP A 150 8.35 -2.31 -4.36
C ASP A 150 7.48 -2.72 -5.54
N TYR A 151 6.29 -3.22 -5.24
CA TYR A 151 5.28 -3.61 -6.23
C TYR A 151 4.03 -2.74 -6.20
N ARG A 152 4.04 -1.60 -5.48
CA ARG A 152 2.86 -0.73 -5.34
C ARG A 152 2.33 -0.23 -6.69
N LYS A 153 3.23 0.06 -7.65
CA LYS A 153 2.86 0.46 -9.01
C LYS A 153 2.15 -0.65 -9.80
N SER A 154 2.37 -1.91 -9.45
CA SER A 154 1.70 -3.05 -10.06
C SER A 154 0.32 -3.33 -9.47
N ALA A 155 -0.04 -2.72 -8.33
CA ALA A 155 -1.31 -2.97 -7.66
C ALA A 155 -2.53 -2.58 -8.53
N LYS A 156 -2.46 -1.43 -9.22
CA LYS A 156 -3.54 -1.00 -10.12
C LYS A 156 -3.71 -1.93 -11.33
N PRO A 157 -2.66 -2.22 -12.13
CA PRO A 157 -2.77 -3.21 -13.21
C PRO A 157 -3.23 -4.60 -12.73
N ALA A 158 -2.84 -5.00 -11.51
CA ALA A 158 -3.32 -6.25 -10.92
C ALA A 158 -4.82 -6.20 -10.62
N ALA A 159 -5.32 -5.10 -10.05
CA ALA A 159 -6.74 -4.91 -9.81
C ALA A 159 -7.54 -4.91 -11.13
N GLU A 160 -7.04 -4.23 -12.16
CA GLU A 160 -7.64 -4.23 -13.50
C GLU A 160 -7.77 -5.65 -14.07
N PHE A 161 -6.72 -6.47 -13.95
CA PHE A 161 -6.76 -7.87 -14.36
C PHE A 161 -7.80 -8.69 -13.58
N LEU A 162 -7.79 -8.57 -12.25
CA LEU A 162 -8.72 -9.30 -11.38
C LEU A 162 -10.18 -8.92 -11.66
N ILE A 163 -10.47 -7.62 -11.80
CA ILE A 163 -11.81 -7.11 -12.07
C ILE A 163 -12.29 -7.54 -13.45
N LYS A 164 -11.41 -7.53 -14.47
CA LYS A 164 -11.73 -8.05 -15.80
C LYS A 164 -12.15 -9.52 -15.76
N LYS A 165 -11.43 -10.35 -15.00
CA LYS A 165 -11.73 -11.78 -14.86
C LYS A 165 -12.98 -12.03 -14.02
N LEU A 166 -13.19 -11.27 -12.96
CA LEU A 166 -14.42 -11.31 -12.16
C LEU A 166 -15.65 -10.92 -12.99
N ALA A 167 -15.56 -9.84 -13.77
CA ALA A 167 -16.63 -9.38 -14.65
C ALA A 167 -17.02 -10.45 -15.67
N ALA A 168 -16.02 -11.11 -16.29
CA ALA A 168 -16.26 -12.22 -17.21
C ALA A 168 -16.93 -13.43 -16.51
N ALA A 169 -16.42 -13.82 -15.34
CA ALA A 169 -16.95 -14.97 -14.58
C ALA A 169 -18.37 -14.73 -14.05
N LYS A 170 -18.73 -13.48 -13.75
CA LYS A 170 -20.05 -13.09 -13.25
C LYS A 170 -21.01 -12.58 -14.35
N GLY A 171 -20.58 -12.56 -15.61
CA GLY A 171 -21.39 -12.10 -16.73
C GLY A 171 -21.81 -10.63 -16.63
N TRP A 172 -20.92 -9.76 -16.13
CA TRP A 172 -21.24 -8.32 -16.01
C TRP A 172 -21.36 -7.68 -17.41
N PRO A 173 -22.29 -6.71 -17.59
CA PRO A 173 -22.52 -6.08 -18.89
C PRO A 173 -21.32 -5.23 -19.36
N SER A 174 -20.48 -4.78 -18.43
CA SER A 174 -19.25 -4.04 -18.71
C SER A 174 -18.21 -4.28 -17.62
N VAL A 175 -16.93 -4.07 -17.95
CA VAL A 175 -15.83 -4.12 -17.00
C VAL A 175 -15.70 -2.74 -16.35
N PRO A 176 -15.80 -2.61 -15.01
CA PRO A 176 -15.60 -1.36 -14.32
C PRO A 176 -14.21 -0.76 -14.58
N VAL A 177 -14.14 0.55 -14.79
CA VAL A 177 -12.87 1.27 -14.90
C VAL A 177 -12.25 1.43 -13.52
N ILE A 178 -10.98 1.06 -13.39
CA ILE A 178 -10.22 1.24 -12.14
C ILE A 178 -9.62 2.65 -12.15
N ALA A 179 -10.23 3.54 -11.37
CA ALA A 179 -9.67 4.87 -11.14
C ALA A 179 -8.38 4.78 -10.29
N ASP A 180 -7.57 5.84 -10.31
CA ASP A 180 -6.55 6.02 -9.26
C ASP A 180 -7.25 6.05 -7.89
N ILE A 181 -6.52 5.71 -6.82
CA ILE A 181 -7.07 5.71 -5.45
C ILE A 181 -7.78 7.03 -5.19
N ASP A 182 -9.09 6.95 -4.93
CA ASP A 182 -9.98 8.10 -4.77
C ASP A 182 -10.02 8.54 -3.30
N PRO A 183 -9.49 9.72 -2.96
CA PRO A 183 -9.49 10.22 -1.58
C PRO A 183 -10.90 10.43 -1.00
N SER A 184 -11.95 10.56 -1.82
CA SER A 184 -13.32 10.83 -1.34
C SER A 184 -13.97 9.68 -0.54
N LYS A 185 -13.42 8.47 -0.61
CA LYS A 185 -13.99 7.29 0.07
C LYS A 185 -13.84 7.33 1.59
N PHE A 186 -12.83 8.03 2.09
CA PHE A 186 -12.66 8.22 3.53
C PHE A 186 -13.51 9.38 4.09
N ALA A 187 -14.24 10.12 3.25
CA ALA A 187 -15.17 11.14 3.73
C ALA A 187 -16.28 10.55 4.61
N SER A 188 -16.74 9.32 4.29
CA SER A 188 -17.67 8.56 5.13
C SER A 188 -17.11 8.18 6.51
N MET A 189 -15.79 8.34 6.69
CA MET A 189 -15.02 8.00 7.89
C MET A 189 -14.56 9.28 8.63
N GLY A 190 -15.16 10.43 8.28
CA GLY A 190 -14.82 11.73 8.85
C GLY A 190 -13.45 12.26 8.42
N LEU A 191 -12.81 11.70 7.38
CA LEU A 191 -11.53 12.15 6.85
C LEU A 191 -11.72 13.00 5.60
N ASN A 192 -11.23 14.23 5.65
CA ASN A 192 -11.23 15.21 4.57
C ASN A 192 -9.82 15.40 4.02
N PHE A 193 -9.64 15.33 2.70
CA PHE A 193 -8.34 15.50 2.07
C PHE A 193 -8.16 16.94 1.58
N ARG A 194 -7.18 17.65 2.13
CA ARG A 194 -6.81 18.99 1.68
C ARG A 194 -6.03 18.89 0.38
N ASN A 195 -6.37 19.76 -0.59
CA ASN A 195 -5.73 19.85 -1.89
C ASN A 195 -4.21 19.65 -1.83
N ILE A 196 -3.72 18.69 -2.62
CA ILE A 196 -2.31 18.36 -2.69
C ILE A 196 -1.50 19.52 -3.27
N PHE A 197 -0.44 19.93 -2.58
CA PHE A 197 0.56 20.83 -3.13
C PHE A 197 1.64 20.02 -3.85
N ARG A 198 1.94 20.39 -5.09
CA ARG A 198 2.90 19.68 -5.93
C ARG A 198 4.18 20.48 -6.05
N GLY A 199 5.26 19.95 -5.47
CA GLY A 199 6.61 20.43 -5.72
C GLY A 199 7.19 19.86 -7.02
N ALA A 200 6.78 18.65 -7.41
CA ALA A 200 7.16 18.00 -8.66
C ALA A 200 5.94 17.58 -9.50
N PRO A 201 6.11 17.34 -10.82
CA PRO A 201 5.08 16.71 -11.64
C PRO A 201 4.56 15.38 -11.07
N LYS A 202 3.29 15.07 -11.29
CA LYS A 202 2.66 13.80 -10.86
C LYS A 202 3.41 12.60 -11.45
N GLY A 203 3.56 11.52 -10.67
CA GLY A 203 4.17 10.27 -11.10
C GLY A 203 5.71 10.27 -11.05
N THR A 204 6.32 11.29 -10.44
CA THR A 204 7.79 11.39 -10.33
C THR A 204 8.37 10.53 -9.21
N SER A 205 7.57 10.11 -8.23
CA SER A 205 7.95 9.22 -7.14
C SER A 205 6.76 8.37 -6.66
N ASP A 206 6.90 7.67 -5.53
CA ASP A 206 5.92 6.68 -5.10
C ASP A 206 4.80 7.33 -4.29
N ALA A 207 3.56 7.01 -4.66
CA ALA A 207 2.40 7.50 -3.95
C ALA A 207 2.31 6.93 -2.53
N PHE A 208 1.79 7.73 -1.62
CA PHE A 208 1.44 7.33 -0.27
C PHE A 208 0.14 7.97 0.20
N ASN A 209 -0.56 7.29 1.10
CA ASN A 209 -1.78 7.77 1.72
C ASN A 209 -1.91 7.21 3.13
N ASP A 210 -1.87 8.08 4.14
CA ASP A 210 -1.98 7.65 5.54
C ASP A 210 -3.40 7.26 5.93
N ALA A 211 -4.42 7.67 5.16
CA ALA A 211 -5.82 7.37 5.44
C ALA A 211 -6.12 5.85 5.48
N GLU A 212 -5.32 5.04 4.78
CA GLU A 212 -5.42 3.57 4.82
C GLU A 212 -5.24 3.01 6.24
N LYS A 213 -4.39 3.65 7.05
CA LYS A 213 -4.11 3.26 8.44
C LYS A 213 -4.98 4.02 9.43
N LEU A 214 -5.44 5.22 9.08
CA LEU A 214 -6.33 6.03 9.91
C LEU A 214 -7.78 5.57 9.86
N GLY A 215 -8.22 4.99 8.75
CA GLY A 215 -9.62 4.63 8.54
C GLY A 215 -10.17 3.58 9.53
N SER A 216 -9.31 2.79 10.19
CA SER A 216 -9.77 1.88 11.24
C SER A 216 -10.13 2.61 12.55
N LEU A 217 -9.79 3.90 12.68
CA LEU A 217 -10.02 4.69 13.88
C LEU A 217 -11.25 5.58 13.72
N ARG A 218 -12.14 5.51 14.72
CA ARG A 218 -13.32 6.37 14.79
C ARG A 218 -12.95 7.84 15.02
N GLU A 219 -11.96 8.07 15.87
CA GLU A 219 -11.42 9.38 16.23
C GLU A 219 -9.88 9.30 16.24
N PRO A 220 -9.22 9.50 15.09
CA PRO A 220 -7.76 9.47 15.04
C PRO A 220 -7.19 10.63 15.87
N ARG A 221 -6.24 10.32 16.76
CA ARG A 221 -5.58 11.31 17.61
C ARG A 221 -4.09 11.39 17.31
N LEU A 222 -3.66 12.51 16.76
CA LEU A 222 -2.25 12.73 16.45
C LEU A 222 -1.44 12.96 17.73
N VAL A 223 -0.29 12.32 17.84
CA VAL A 223 0.64 12.42 18.99
C VAL A 223 1.89 13.20 18.62
N ASN A 224 2.37 13.06 17.37
CA ASN A 224 3.58 13.73 16.92
C ASN A 224 3.53 14.03 15.42
N VAL A 225 4.11 15.17 15.03
CA VAL A 225 4.49 15.48 13.65
C VAL A 225 6.00 15.68 13.64
N TYR A 226 6.71 15.00 12.75
CA TYR A 226 8.16 15.10 12.69
C TYR A 226 8.67 15.01 11.26
N GLY A 227 9.87 15.51 11.05
CA GLY A 227 10.41 15.73 9.72
C GLY A 227 11.91 15.79 9.72
N ARG A 228 12.50 15.68 8.53
CA ARG A 228 13.89 16.05 8.29
C ARG A 228 14.01 16.93 7.06
N GLY A 229 14.89 17.91 7.12
CA GLY A 229 15.14 18.75 5.95
C GLY A 229 16.37 19.63 6.07
N GLY A 230 16.82 20.10 4.91
CA GLY A 230 17.87 21.11 4.78
C GLY A 230 17.47 22.13 3.72
N ALA A 231 18.02 22.01 2.50
CA ALA A 231 17.58 22.81 1.36
C ALA A 231 16.19 22.40 0.81
N ARG A 232 15.73 21.19 1.16
CA ARG A 232 14.44 20.61 0.79
C ARG A 232 13.90 19.82 1.98
N VAL A 233 12.64 19.38 1.88
CA VAL A 233 12.06 18.43 2.82
C VAL A 233 12.45 17.01 2.38
N ASP A 234 13.38 16.41 3.13
CA ASP A 234 13.87 15.07 2.87
C ASP A 234 12.88 14.02 3.40
N PHE A 235 12.19 14.32 4.50
CA PHE A 235 11.38 13.36 5.24
C PHE A 235 10.23 14.04 5.99
N LEU A 236 9.09 13.38 6.05
CA LEU A 236 7.97 13.71 6.93
C LEU A 236 7.35 12.44 7.51
N GLY A 237 6.90 12.53 8.75
CA GLY A 237 6.08 11.50 9.35
C GLY A 237 5.16 12.02 10.43
N VAL A 238 4.17 11.20 10.74
CA VAL A 238 3.25 11.44 11.85
C VAL A 238 3.15 10.20 12.73
N ALA A 239 2.84 10.41 14.01
CA ALA A 239 2.51 9.36 14.96
C ALA A 239 1.08 9.58 15.43
N VAL A 240 0.26 8.53 15.37
CA VAL A 240 -1.17 8.57 15.68
C VAL A 240 -1.45 7.52 16.75
N ASP A 241 -2.18 7.90 17.79
CA ASP A 241 -2.58 7.00 18.86
C ASP A 241 -3.39 5.83 18.31
N GLY A 242 -3.11 4.62 18.76
CA GLY A 242 -3.73 3.40 18.25
C GLY A 242 -3.22 2.91 16.89
N VAL A 243 -2.31 3.63 16.22
CA VAL A 243 -1.61 3.15 15.01
C VAL A 243 -0.20 2.68 15.41
N ALA A 244 0.03 1.36 15.41
CA ALA A 244 1.31 0.78 15.80
C ALA A 244 2.45 1.12 14.83
N ASP A 245 2.12 1.32 13.55
CA ASP A 245 3.10 1.63 12.53
C ASP A 245 3.43 3.11 12.47
N VAL A 246 4.70 3.39 12.27
CA VAL A 246 5.18 4.75 12.06
C VAL A 246 4.83 5.20 10.64
N LEU A 247 4.09 6.30 10.50
CA LEU A 247 3.65 6.84 9.20
C LEU A 247 4.73 7.75 8.61
N GLU A 248 5.77 7.14 8.02
CA GLU A 248 6.99 7.84 7.59
C GLU A 248 7.16 7.85 6.07
N ARG A 249 7.59 8.98 5.49
CA ARG A 249 7.85 9.15 4.05
C ARG A 249 9.14 9.90 3.82
N GLY A 250 9.87 9.55 2.77
CA GLY A 250 11.08 10.23 2.35
C GLY A 250 12.38 9.51 2.77
N GLY A 251 13.49 10.24 2.71
CA GLY A 251 14.85 9.75 2.94
C GLY A 251 15.40 10.06 4.34
N LYS A 252 16.71 9.86 4.50
CA LYS A 252 17.42 10.08 5.78
C LYS A 252 18.20 11.40 5.86
N GLY A 253 18.06 12.26 4.84
CA GLY A 253 18.77 13.52 4.74
C GLY A 253 18.27 14.56 5.74
N GLY A 254 19.04 15.65 5.88
CA GLY A 254 18.63 16.83 6.65
C GLY A 254 18.60 16.65 8.17
N ASP A 255 18.29 17.76 8.83
CA ASP A 255 18.20 17.84 10.29
C ASP A 255 16.81 17.45 10.77
N TYR A 256 16.75 16.69 11.86
CA TYR A 256 15.50 16.23 12.45
C TYR A 256 14.83 17.34 13.25
N LYS A 257 13.51 17.45 13.09
CA LYS A 257 12.63 18.31 13.89
C LYS A 257 11.33 17.57 14.18
N GLU A 258 10.73 17.88 15.33
CA GLU A 258 9.44 17.30 15.73
C GLU A 258 8.58 18.31 16.48
N MET A 259 7.28 18.03 16.52
CA MET A 259 6.24 18.73 17.26
C MET A 259 5.37 17.67 17.93
N ARG A 260 5.72 17.35 19.18
CA ARG A 260 4.90 16.47 20.03
C ARG A 260 3.71 17.23 20.58
N LEU A 261 2.52 16.67 20.40
CA LEU A 261 1.27 17.25 20.86
C LEU A 261 0.98 16.77 22.29
N ASP A 262 0.57 17.70 23.15
CA ASP A 262 0.08 17.39 24.49
C ASP A 262 -1.34 16.82 24.42
N GLU A 263 -1.84 16.34 25.56
CA GLU A 263 -3.24 15.99 25.69
C GLU A 263 -4.16 17.17 25.36
N GLY A 264 -5.20 16.91 24.56
CA GLY A 264 -6.14 17.91 24.03
C GLY A 264 -5.53 18.92 23.06
N GLU A 265 -4.30 18.71 22.58
CA GLU A 265 -3.66 19.56 21.58
C GLU A 265 -3.80 18.95 20.18
N PHE A 266 -4.09 19.79 19.19
CA PHE A 266 -4.39 19.36 17.82
C PHE A 266 -3.46 20.04 16.83
N TRP A 267 -3.12 19.35 15.75
CA TRP A 267 -2.45 19.98 14.61
C TRP A 267 -3.48 20.75 13.76
N THR A 268 -3.34 22.07 13.65
CA THR A 268 -4.40 22.92 13.06
C THR A 268 -3.97 23.73 11.85
N LYS A 269 -2.66 23.95 11.66
CA LYS A 269 -2.15 24.70 10.50
C LYS A 269 -0.91 24.05 9.91
N ALA A 270 -0.78 24.17 8.60
CA ALA A 270 0.46 23.84 7.91
C ALA A 270 0.82 24.87 6.84
N GLU A 271 2.09 24.96 6.50
CA GLU A 271 2.56 25.69 5.32
C GLU A 271 3.51 24.79 4.54
N VAL A 272 3.29 24.69 3.23
CA VAL A 272 4.08 23.88 2.31
C VAL A 272 4.55 24.79 1.19
N CYS A 273 5.84 24.78 0.89
CA CYS A 273 6.38 25.57 -0.22
C CYS A 273 7.16 24.70 -1.21
N ASN A 274 7.22 25.14 -2.45
CA ASN A 274 8.10 24.53 -3.42
C ASN A 274 9.57 24.74 -3.03
N GLY A 275 10.47 23.95 -3.60
CA GLY A 275 11.89 24.19 -3.51
C GLY A 275 12.62 23.50 -4.63
N GLN A 276 13.76 24.07 -5.00
CA GLN A 276 14.57 23.56 -6.10
C GLN A 276 15.98 23.24 -5.60
N LYS A 277 16.51 22.08 -5.97
CA LYS A 277 17.91 21.73 -5.74
C LYS A 277 18.43 21.00 -6.96
N LYS A 278 19.53 21.52 -7.53
CA LYS A 278 20.14 21.01 -8.77
C LYS A 278 19.12 20.90 -9.92
N GLY A 279 18.27 21.91 -10.10
CA GLY A 279 17.28 21.98 -11.18
C GLY A 279 16.07 21.04 -11.04
N LYS A 280 15.88 20.38 -9.88
CA LYS A 280 14.71 19.53 -9.62
C LYS A 280 13.79 20.18 -8.59
N ASP A 281 12.55 20.42 -8.99
CA ASP A 281 11.50 20.96 -8.12
C ASP A 281 10.91 19.85 -7.24
N ARG A 282 10.73 20.16 -5.95
CA ARG A 282 10.28 19.29 -4.87
C ARG A 282 9.59 20.12 -3.78
N ILE A 283 9.12 19.48 -2.72
CA ILE A 283 8.73 20.22 -1.51
C ILE A 283 10.00 20.77 -0.86
N GLY A 284 10.11 22.09 -0.84
CA GLY A 284 11.25 22.83 -0.33
C GLY A 284 11.16 23.09 1.16
N TYR A 285 9.94 23.25 1.67
CA TYR A 285 9.65 23.63 3.04
C TYR A 285 8.35 23.01 3.52
N PHE A 286 8.34 22.63 4.79
CA PHE A 286 7.15 22.23 5.52
C PHE A 286 7.17 22.82 6.92
N ARG A 287 6.04 23.38 7.33
CA ARG A 287 5.76 23.81 8.69
C ARG A 287 4.46 23.21 9.17
N ALA A 288 4.45 22.74 10.42
CA ALA A 288 3.24 22.41 11.17
C ALA A 288 3.11 23.32 12.38
N GLU A 289 1.88 23.68 12.74
CA GLU A 289 1.55 24.47 13.93
C GLU A 289 0.30 23.92 14.62
N SER A 290 0.38 23.77 15.94
CA SER A 290 -0.68 23.20 16.77
C SER A 290 -1.67 24.25 17.29
N SER A 291 -2.77 23.79 17.89
CA SER A 291 -3.77 24.63 18.56
C SER A 291 -3.21 25.40 19.76
N LYS A 292 -2.15 24.90 20.42
CA LYS A 292 -1.45 25.59 21.52
C LYS A 292 -0.19 26.33 21.05
N GLY A 293 0.03 26.45 19.74
CA GLY A 293 1.09 27.26 19.16
C GLY A 293 2.47 26.61 19.08
N LYS A 294 2.59 25.30 19.38
CA LYS A 294 3.82 24.54 19.08
C LYS A 294 4.03 24.48 17.57
N LYS A 295 5.29 24.41 17.17
CA LYS A 295 5.69 24.45 15.76
C LYS A 295 6.84 23.51 15.48
N MET A 296 6.85 22.94 14.28
CA MET A 296 8.04 22.36 13.68
C MET A 296 8.19 22.89 12.25
N GLU A 297 9.43 23.11 11.83
CA GLU A 297 9.75 23.58 10.48
C GLU A 297 10.94 22.78 9.95
N VAL A 298 10.86 22.33 8.70
CA VAL A 298 11.95 21.64 7.99
C VAL A 298 12.06 22.15 6.56
N GLY A 299 13.28 22.12 6.03
CA GLY A 299 13.56 22.65 4.69
C GLY A 299 13.79 24.17 4.69
N LYS A 300 13.73 24.77 3.50
CA LYS A 300 13.95 26.21 3.31
C LYS A 300 12.75 26.86 2.64
N ARG A 301 12.12 27.80 3.35
CA ARG A 301 10.92 28.52 2.88
C ARG A 301 11.24 29.32 1.61
N THR A 302 10.31 29.29 0.66
CA THR A 302 10.34 30.07 -0.59
C THR A 302 9.13 31.00 -0.66
N ASN A 303 8.92 31.64 -1.81
CA ASN A 303 7.77 32.55 -2.01
C ASN A 303 6.54 31.85 -2.61
N GLN A 304 6.68 30.62 -3.12
CA GLN A 304 5.55 29.85 -3.67
C GLN A 304 5.10 28.83 -2.62
N CYS A 305 4.17 29.26 -1.79
CA CYS A 305 3.67 28.47 -0.66
C CYS A 305 2.15 28.33 -0.69
N GLN A 306 1.67 27.18 -0.23
CA GLN A 306 0.29 26.95 0.14
C GLN A 306 0.18 26.85 1.66
N LYS A 307 -0.77 27.59 2.22
CA LYS A 307 -1.14 27.50 3.63
C LYS A 307 -2.38 26.64 3.77
N TYR A 308 -2.41 25.85 4.82
CA TYR A 308 -3.52 25.00 5.21
C TYR A 308 -3.95 25.39 6.61
N VAL A 309 -5.25 25.56 6.79
CA VAL A 309 -5.89 25.78 8.08
C VAL A 309 -7.01 24.77 8.17
N ALA A 310 -7.04 24.00 9.27
CA ALA A 310 -8.12 23.07 9.53
C ALA A 310 -9.44 23.85 9.65
N GLU A 311 -10.52 23.24 9.19
CA GLU A 311 -11.87 23.78 9.28
C GLU A 311 -12.30 23.90 10.74
N LYS A 312 -13.40 24.62 10.97
CA LYS A 312 -13.91 24.81 12.33
C LYS A 312 -14.28 23.46 12.94
N GLY A 313 -13.64 23.11 14.04
CA GLY A 313 -13.82 21.81 14.71
C GLY A 313 -12.99 20.66 14.13
N GLY A 314 -12.19 20.94 13.09
CA GLY A 314 -11.29 19.97 12.46
C GLY A 314 -9.84 20.09 12.91
N TYR A 315 -9.07 19.05 12.60
CA TYR A 315 -7.63 18.99 12.83
C TYR A 315 -6.95 18.00 11.89
N PHE A 316 -5.68 18.23 11.57
CA PHE A 316 -4.90 17.36 10.70
C PHE A 316 -4.42 16.11 11.43
N VAL A 317 -4.53 14.95 10.78
CA VAL A 317 -4.26 13.63 11.36
C VAL A 317 -3.33 12.76 10.50
N GLY A 318 -3.03 13.18 9.27
CA GLY A 318 -2.17 12.41 8.39
C GLY A 318 -1.76 13.17 7.13
N LEU A 319 -0.98 12.48 6.30
CA LEU A 319 -0.43 13.01 5.07
C LEU A 319 -0.80 12.10 3.89
N TYR A 320 -0.84 12.67 2.69
CA TYR A 320 -0.89 11.91 1.45
C TYR A 320 -0.10 12.63 0.36
N GLY A 321 0.38 11.90 -0.65
CA GLY A 321 1.12 12.51 -1.76
C GLY A 321 2.08 11.55 -2.44
N GLU A 322 3.22 12.07 -2.88
CA GLU A 322 4.27 11.30 -3.55
C GLU A 322 5.63 11.59 -2.91
N ALA A 323 6.39 10.53 -2.61
CA ALA A 323 7.70 10.62 -2.00
C ALA A 323 8.65 9.55 -2.54
N GLY A 324 9.94 9.89 -2.58
CA GLY A 324 11.04 8.97 -2.85
C GLY A 324 12.12 9.14 -1.79
N SER A 325 13.32 9.52 -2.20
CA SER A 325 14.36 9.97 -1.25
C SER A 325 14.04 11.31 -0.58
N GLU A 326 13.05 12.04 -1.12
CA GLU A 326 12.58 13.35 -0.67
C GLU A 326 11.07 13.45 -0.93
N ILE A 327 10.41 14.49 -0.41
CA ILE A 327 8.98 14.71 -0.63
C ILE A 327 8.74 15.48 -1.94
N ASP A 328 7.96 14.89 -2.84
CA ASP A 328 7.71 15.43 -4.18
C ASP A 328 6.37 16.19 -4.25
N SER A 329 5.36 15.66 -3.54
CA SER A 329 4.07 16.33 -3.36
C SER A 329 3.46 15.97 -2.00
N LEU A 330 2.67 16.88 -1.44
CA LEU A 330 2.13 16.76 -0.09
C LEU A 330 0.73 17.37 0.01
N GLY A 331 -0.21 16.58 0.49
CA GLY A 331 -1.52 17.01 0.97
C GLY A 331 -1.72 16.54 2.41
N LEU A 332 -2.70 17.15 3.07
CA LEU A 332 -3.02 16.88 4.47
C LEU A 332 -4.35 16.13 4.55
N ILE A 333 -4.43 15.20 5.50
CA ILE A 333 -5.68 14.54 5.87
C ILE A 333 -6.17 15.22 7.14
N GLU A 334 -7.37 15.76 7.07
CA GLU A 334 -8.09 16.41 8.15
C GLU A 334 -9.16 15.47 8.69
N HIS A 335 -9.34 15.44 10.00
CA HIS A 335 -10.50 14.85 10.65
C HIS A 335 -11.37 15.98 11.21
N VAL A 336 -12.68 15.89 11.00
CA VAL A 336 -13.65 16.79 11.64
C VAL A 336 -14.38 15.98 12.68
N GLY A 337 -14.21 16.35 13.96
CA GLY A 337 -14.90 15.67 15.06
C GLY A 337 -16.41 15.75 14.86
N SER A 338 -17.10 14.62 14.97
CA SER A 338 -18.56 14.54 15.03
C SER A 338 -19.10 15.05 16.34
#